data_AF-A0A3C1H242-F1
#
_entry.id   AF-A0A3C1H242-F1
#
_cell.length_a   1.000
_cell.length_b   1.000
_cell.length_c   1.000
_cell.angle_alpha   90.00
_cell.angle_beta   90.00
_cell.angle_gamma   90.00
#
_symmetry.space_group_name_H-M   'P 1'
#
loop_
_entity.id
_entity.type
_entity.pdbx_description
1 polymer ?
#
loop_
_entity_poly.entity_id
_entity_poly.type
_entity_poly.pdbx_seq_one_letter_code
_entity_poly.pdbx_strand_id
1 'polypeptide(L)'
;MKKYDISQKIVFKTGTYELNSDANFNYQLTRVIMWDGGDADEVMAVSQRIKTSSDWVRTMEQLAEKAHNEGRTANEIAYLRMSEFFIYDTDPKKELRYTEACELFYD
;
A
#
# COMPACT_ATOMS: atom_id res chain seq x y z
N MET A 1 -1.46 24.45 -29.87
CA MET A 1 -2.02 23.82 -28.65
C MET A 1 -2.76 22.56 -29.09
N LYS A 2 -2.37 21.36 -28.64
CA LYS A 2 -3.13 20.13 -28.95
C LYS A 2 -4.50 20.25 -28.28
N LYS A 3 -5.59 20.18 -29.05
CA LYS A 3 -6.95 20.11 -28.51
C LYS A 3 -7.17 18.72 -27.92
N TYR A 4 -7.80 18.66 -26.75
CA TYR A 4 -8.19 17.39 -26.14
C TYR A 4 -9.20 16.67 -27.02
N ASP A 5 -9.04 15.35 -27.15
CA ASP A 5 -9.98 14.49 -27.85
C ASP A 5 -11.19 14.22 -26.94
N ILE A 6 -12.29 14.92 -27.21
CA ILE A 6 -13.55 14.78 -26.46
C ILE A 6 -14.27 13.45 -26.71
N SER A 7 -13.80 12.64 -27.68
CA SER A 7 -14.32 11.29 -27.92
C SER A 7 -13.65 10.23 -27.06
N GLN A 8 -12.54 10.56 -26.40
CA GLN A 8 -11.86 9.65 -25.49
C GLN A 8 -12.70 9.41 -24.23
N LYS A 9 -12.99 8.14 -23.93
CA LYS A 9 -13.69 7.75 -22.70
C LYS A 9 -12.84 8.07 -21.48
N ILE A 10 -13.34 8.94 -20.59
CA ILE A 10 -12.72 9.22 -19.30
C ILE A 10 -13.09 8.09 -18.34
N VAL A 11 -12.09 7.43 -17.76
CA VAL A 11 -12.27 6.44 -16.70
C VAL A 11 -11.89 7.09 -15.39
N PHE A 12 -12.87 7.29 -14.51
CA PHE A 12 -12.62 7.80 -13.17
C PHE A 12 -12.08 6.68 -12.29
N LYS A 13 -11.06 7.00 -11.48
CA LYS A 13 -10.59 6.09 -10.43
C LYS A 13 -11.59 6.08 -9.28
N THR A 14 -11.79 4.92 -8.68
CA THR A 14 -12.56 4.78 -7.44
C THR A 14 -11.88 5.58 -6.34
N GLY A 15 -12.59 6.56 -5.75
CA GLY A 15 -12.01 7.45 -4.75
C GLY A 15 -11.86 6.81 -3.36
N THR A 16 -12.75 5.89 -3.01
CA THR A 16 -12.71 5.16 -1.73
C THR A 16 -13.31 3.78 -1.93
N TYR A 17 -12.68 2.77 -1.33
CA TYR A 17 -13.17 1.40 -1.32
C TYR A 17 -13.78 1.07 0.06
N GLU A 18 -14.70 0.12 0.11
CA GLU A 18 -15.22 -0.47 1.36
C GLU A 18 -14.42 -1.73 1.71
N LEU A 19 -13.20 -1.54 2.20
CA LEU A 19 -12.20 -2.57 2.48
C LEU A 19 -12.22 -3.06 3.94
N ASN A 20 -12.61 -2.21 4.89
CA ASN A 20 -12.63 -2.59 6.30
C ASN A 20 -13.78 -1.90 7.05
N SER A 21 -14.32 -2.58 8.06
CA SER A 21 -15.36 -2.05 8.95
C SER A 21 -14.82 -0.93 9.86
N ASP A 22 -13.53 -0.94 10.18
CA ASP A 22 -12.88 0.14 10.91
C ASP A 22 -12.53 1.29 9.95
N ALA A 23 -13.00 2.50 10.27
CA ALA A 23 -12.85 3.66 9.40
C ALA A 23 -11.39 4.07 9.18
N ASN A 24 -10.52 3.91 10.19
CA ASN A 24 -9.10 4.22 10.04
C ASN A 24 -8.45 3.21 9.09
N PHE A 25 -8.61 1.91 9.35
CA PHE A 25 -8.03 0.90 8.45
C PHE A 25 -8.60 0.98 7.03
N ASN A 26 -9.89 1.29 6.87
CA ASN A 26 -10.49 1.49 5.56
C ASN A 26 -9.83 2.63 4.77
N TYR A 27 -9.61 3.77 5.44
CA TYR A 27 -8.95 4.93 4.85
C TYR A 27 -7.50 4.62 4.48
N GLN A 28 -6.74 4.00 5.38
CA GLN A 28 -5.35 3.67 5.12
C GLN A 28 -5.22 2.64 3.99
N LEU A 29 -6.06 1.60 3.93
CA LEU A 29 -6.03 0.60 2.85
C LEU A 29 -6.38 1.22 1.49
N THR A 30 -7.34 2.16 1.47
CA THR A 30 -7.63 2.95 0.27
C THR A 30 -6.38 3.72 -0.19
N ARG A 31 -5.61 4.30 0.75
CA ARG A 31 -4.36 5.02 0.45
C ARG A 31 -3.28 4.11 -0.13
N VAL A 32 -3.16 2.88 0.39
CA VAL A 32 -2.21 1.88 -0.14
C VAL A 32 -2.44 1.69 -1.64
N ILE A 33 -3.70 1.49 -2.06
CA ILE A 33 -4.07 1.29 -3.46
C ILE A 33 -3.89 2.56 -4.29
N MET A 34 -4.31 3.70 -3.76
CA MET A 34 -4.45 4.92 -4.55
C MET A 34 -3.15 5.71 -4.69
N TRP A 35 -2.32 5.74 -3.66
CA TRP A 35 -1.17 6.65 -3.57
C TRP A 35 0.15 5.91 -3.44
N ASP A 36 0.21 4.84 -2.65
CA ASP A 36 1.49 4.18 -2.35
C ASP A 36 1.88 3.15 -3.41
N GLY A 37 0.91 2.63 -4.18
CA GLY A 37 1.16 1.72 -5.30
C GLY A 37 0.91 0.24 -4.98
N GLY A 38 0.14 -0.06 -3.93
CA GLY A 38 -0.28 -1.44 -3.65
C GLY A 38 -1.28 -1.97 -4.68
N ASP A 39 -1.25 -3.28 -4.88
CA ASP A 39 -2.17 -3.97 -5.77
C ASP A 39 -3.56 -4.05 -5.14
N ALA A 40 -4.58 -3.66 -5.92
CA ALA A 40 -5.95 -3.56 -5.41
C ALA A 40 -6.53 -4.92 -5.00
N ASP A 41 -6.23 -5.99 -5.76
CA ASP A 41 -6.75 -7.32 -5.50
C ASP A 41 -6.08 -7.94 -4.26
N GLU A 42 -4.76 -7.74 -4.12
CA GLU A 42 -4.01 -8.17 -2.94
C GLU A 42 -4.51 -7.47 -1.67
N VAL A 43 -4.64 -6.14 -1.71
CA VAL A 43 -5.12 -5.34 -0.58
C VAL A 43 -6.56 -5.74 -0.23
N MET A 44 -7.42 -5.93 -1.22
CA MET A 44 -8.81 -6.36 -1.00
C MET A 44 -8.87 -7.75 -0.33
N ALA A 45 -8.04 -8.70 -0.77
CA ALA A 45 -8.03 -10.06 -0.23
C ALA A 45 -7.64 -10.14 1.26
N VAL A 46 -6.81 -9.21 1.74
CA VAL A 46 -6.33 -9.20 3.14
C VAL A 46 -7.08 -8.22 4.04
N SER A 47 -7.75 -7.24 3.44
CA SER A 47 -8.34 -6.07 4.10
C SER A 47 -9.16 -6.38 5.35
N GLN A 48 -10.10 -7.33 5.27
CA GLN A 48 -11.05 -7.65 6.35
C GLN A 48 -10.41 -8.35 7.57
N ARG A 49 -9.19 -8.90 7.40
CA ARG A 49 -8.46 -9.60 8.46
C ARG A 49 -7.70 -8.63 9.38
N ILE A 50 -7.51 -7.39 8.94
CA ILE A 50 -6.79 -6.37 9.71
C ILE A 50 -7.74 -5.80 10.76
N LYS A 51 -7.46 -6.08 12.04
CA LYS A 51 -8.24 -5.57 13.19
C LYS A 51 -7.39 -4.79 14.17
N THR A 52 -6.06 -4.87 14.06
CA THR A 52 -5.10 -4.22 14.94
C THR A 52 -3.92 -3.68 14.14
N SER A 53 -3.16 -2.75 14.74
CA SER A 53 -1.90 -2.27 14.15
C SER A 53 -0.90 -3.41 13.92
N SER A 54 -0.88 -4.41 14.80
CA SER A 54 -0.02 -5.60 14.63
C SER A 54 -0.45 -6.46 13.43
N ASP A 55 -1.76 -6.62 13.20
CA ASP A 55 -2.27 -7.30 12.00
C ASP A 55 -1.89 -6.53 10.74
N TRP A 56 -2.00 -5.19 10.79
CA TRP A 56 -1.61 -4.32 9.69
C TRP A 56 -0.15 -4.53 9.30
N VAL A 57 0.76 -4.35 10.26
CA VAL A 57 2.21 -4.45 10.03
C VAL A 57 2.55 -5.81 9.44
N ARG A 58 2.08 -6.90 10.08
CA ARG A 58 2.33 -8.27 9.60
C ARG A 58 1.79 -8.49 8.18
N THR A 59 0.59 -7.99 7.89
CA THR A 59 -0.04 -8.15 6.57
C THR A 59 0.73 -7.42 5.48
N MET A 60 1.12 -6.16 5.73
CA MET A 60 1.90 -5.38 4.76
C MET A 60 3.27 -6.01 4.52
N GLU A 61 3.94 -6.53 5.55
CA GLU A 61 5.23 -7.22 5.37
C GLU A 61 5.11 -8.51 4.54
N GLN A 62 4.04 -9.28 4.73
CA GLN A 62 3.77 -10.45 3.90
C GLN A 62 3.52 -10.08 2.43
N LEU A 63 2.82 -8.97 2.18
CA LEU A 63 2.63 -8.45 0.83
C LEU A 63 3.95 -7.92 0.23
N ALA A 64 4.79 -7.27 1.02
CA ALA A 64 6.11 -6.82 0.61
C ALA A 64 7.00 -8.00 0.21
N GLU A 65 7.08 -9.04 1.06
CA GLU A 65 7.84 -10.27 0.77
C GLU A 65 7.33 -10.98 -0.50
N LYS A 66 6.00 -11.03 -0.68
CA LYS A 66 5.42 -11.57 -1.92
C LYS A 66 5.83 -10.74 -3.14
N ALA A 67 5.73 -9.41 -3.05
CA ALA A 67 6.11 -8.50 -4.14
C ALA A 67 7.60 -8.61 -4.47
N HIS A 68 8.46 -8.75 -3.47
CA HIS A 68 9.89 -9.01 -3.62
C HIS A 68 10.15 -10.28 -4.44
N ASN A 69 9.56 -11.40 -4.01
CA ASN A 69 9.71 -12.70 -4.66
C ASN A 69 9.20 -12.71 -6.12
N GLU A 70 8.25 -11.83 -6.44
CA GLU A 70 7.69 -11.66 -7.78
C GLU A 70 8.39 -10.56 -8.61
N GLY A 71 9.41 -9.89 -8.07
CA GLY A 71 10.14 -8.81 -8.74
C GLY A 71 9.32 -7.53 -8.95
N ARG A 72 8.31 -7.29 -8.11
CA ARG A 72 7.43 -6.12 -8.17
C ARG A 72 7.90 -5.01 -7.24
N THR A 73 9.06 -4.41 -7.54
CA THR A 73 9.73 -3.40 -6.69
C THR A 73 8.82 -2.25 -6.24
N ALA A 74 7.98 -1.70 -7.13
CA ALA A 74 7.08 -0.61 -6.76
C ALA A 74 6.04 -1.03 -5.70
N ASN A 75 5.49 -2.25 -5.81
CA ASN A 75 4.56 -2.77 -4.81
C ASN A 75 5.29 -3.09 -3.50
N GLU A 76 6.50 -3.66 -3.58
CA GLU A 76 7.33 -3.94 -2.41
C GLU A 76 7.57 -2.66 -1.59
N ILE A 77 8.01 -1.58 -2.25
CA ILE A 77 8.18 -0.26 -1.62
C ILE A 77 6.86 0.21 -0.99
N ALA A 78 5.74 0.14 -1.72
CA ALA A 78 4.43 0.55 -1.22
C ALA A 78 4.09 -0.15 0.11
N TYR A 79 4.27 -1.47 0.15
CA TYR A 79 3.96 -2.28 1.31
C TYR A 79 4.95 -2.07 2.45
N LEU A 80 6.25 -1.89 2.19
CA LEU A 80 7.24 -1.55 3.21
C LEU A 80 6.93 -0.19 3.86
N ARG A 81 6.68 0.86 3.06
CA ARG A 81 6.29 2.18 3.57
C ARG A 81 5.02 2.12 4.41
N MET A 82 4.04 1.33 3.98
CA MET A 82 2.78 1.21 4.72
C MET A 82 2.88 0.30 5.94
N SER A 83 3.79 -0.68 5.96
CA SER A 83 4.12 -1.41 7.19
C SER A 83 4.70 -0.47 8.24
N GLU A 84 5.71 0.34 7.87
CA GLU A 84 6.41 1.30 8.72
C GLU A 84 5.46 2.28 9.40
N PHE A 85 4.44 2.73 8.68
CA PHE A 85 3.45 3.70 9.14
C PHE A 85 2.76 3.31 10.47
N PHE A 86 2.53 2.02 10.72
CA PHE A 86 1.90 1.52 11.95
C PHE A 86 2.90 0.91 12.96
N ILE A 87 4.20 0.93 12.66
CA ILE A 87 5.24 0.55 13.62
C ILE A 87 5.49 1.73 14.57
N TYR A 88 5.59 1.44 15.87
CA TYR A 88 5.89 2.44 16.90
C TYR A 88 7.32 2.98 16.76
N ASP A 89 7.52 4.25 17.07
CA ASP A 89 8.84 4.93 16.95
C ASP A 89 9.93 4.33 17.84
N THR A 90 9.55 3.61 18.90
CA THR A 90 10.48 2.91 19.79
C THR A 90 10.95 1.55 19.25
N ASP A 91 10.32 1.04 18.20
CA ASP A 91 10.68 -0.23 17.58
C ASP A 91 11.69 0.01 16.44
N PRO A 92 12.93 -0.52 16.54
CA PRO A 92 13.97 -0.31 15.53
C PRO A 92 13.56 -0.83 14.14
N LYS A 93 12.56 -1.71 14.07
CA LYS A 93 12.01 -2.19 12.81
C LYS A 93 11.43 -1.07 11.94
N LYS A 94 10.98 0.04 12.55
CA LYS A 94 10.45 1.20 11.83
C LYS A 94 11.50 1.79 10.88
N GLU A 95 12.68 2.07 11.42
CA GLU A 95 13.81 2.61 10.65
C GLU A 95 14.33 1.61 9.61
N LEU A 96 14.33 0.31 9.96
CA LEU A 96 14.71 -0.74 9.03
C LEU A 96 13.79 -0.76 7.79
N ARG A 97 12.47 -0.84 7.98
CA ARG A 97 11.48 -0.84 6.87
C ARG A 97 11.57 0.43 6.02
N TYR A 98 11.83 1.58 6.66
CA TYR A 98 12.04 2.84 5.95
C TYR A 98 13.27 2.76 5.04
N THR A 99 14.40 2.32 5.61
CA THR A 99 15.68 2.23 4.90
C THR A 99 15.60 1.25 3.73
N GLU A 100 15.04 0.06 3.95
CA GLU A 100 14.80 -0.95 2.89
C GLU A 100 14.00 -0.34 1.72
N ALA A 101 12.91 0.38 2.02
CA ALA A 101 12.10 1.03 0.99
C ALA A 101 12.84 2.15 0.24
N CYS A 102 13.72 2.89 0.93
CA CYS A 102 14.54 3.93 0.32
C CYS A 102 15.62 3.34 -0.60
N GLU A 103 16.31 2.28 -0.17
CA GLU A 103 17.31 1.59 -1.00
C GLU A 103 16.68 1.09 -2.30
N LEU A 104 15.57 0.36 -2.21
CA LEU A 104 14.81 -0.12 -3.38
C LEU A 104 14.33 0.99 -4.32
N PHE A 105 14.09 2.20 -3.80
CA PHE A 105 13.67 3.34 -4.63
C PHE A 105 14.81 3.94 -5.44
N TYR A 106 16.06 3.84 -4.95
CA TYR A 106 17.24 4.43 -5.59
C TYR A 106 18.11 3.43 -6.36
N ASP A 107 17.82 2.13 -6.24
CA ASP A 107 18.38 1.08 -7.09
C ASP A 107 17.98 1.24 -8.57
#